data_AF-A0AAV2HFF4-F1
#
_entry.id   AF-A0AAV2HFF4-F1
#
_cell.length_a   1.000
_cell.length_b   1.000
_cell.length_c   1.000
_cell.angle_alpha   90.00
_cell.angle_beta   90.00
_cell.angle_gamma   90.00
#
_symmetry.space_group_name_H-M   'P 1'
#
loop_
_entity.id
_entity.type
_entity.pdbx_description
1 polymer ?
#
loop_
_entity_poly.entity_id
_entity_poly.type
_entity_poly.pdbx_seq_one_letter_code
_entity_poly.pdbx_strand_id
1 'polypeptide(L)'
;MASASEKKVISQQEQHTFQNDELLRSVGTQLNVDFSDYDQWQRKYKVNHTRTKKPQDSQITFKVGKINKKAENVPQINFLRGRRAQASLEEQQRLQKEKCDILEIKIRHARQTSEMYIKREKELVEMNLQIASEIESKEAETHAEVKRLLRKYEKFRGGIATLNTNFAKELSEVKLELETSRAYIHLKLKALEQNVAEMDKRLILKQEKLNVLRSYKDKEYPVKAMVIANLQAELDKLKHSNQEELEELEHIINTELGKYEKERIRLSNDITCRVTEESLGMMHPSLKDTALQNLVMKKEIEFHQKQHEDLGFTNQQLENEVSALLKNPKSNVRLQLFPEFFPIREKCTPDMDIILDIPTQEWLPI
;
A
#
# COMPACT_ATOMS: atom_id res chain seq x y z
N MET A 1 -26.49 44.26 -15.09
CA MET A 1 -26.12 45.09 -13.92
C MET A 1 -24.83 44.52 -13.38
N ALA A 2 -23.69 45.04 -13.85
CA ALA A 2 -22.85 46.05 -13.16
C ALA A 2 -21.68 45.33 -12.48
N SER A 3 -20.43 45.78 -12.48
CA SER A 3 -19.67 46.72 -13.30
C SER A 3 -18.20 46.45 -12.97
N ALA A 4 -17.31 46.86 -13.87
CA ALA A 4 -15.88 47.09 -13.76
C ALA A 4 -15.21 47.05 -12.36
N SER A 5 -14.02 46.41 -12.30
CA SER A 5 -12.82 46.96 -11.62
C SER A 5 -11.56 46.18 -12.00
N GLU A 6 -10.88 46.64 -13.04
CA GLU A 6 -9.42 46.56 -13.13
C GLU A 6 -8.82 47.51 -12.09
N LYS A 7 -8.03 47.00 -11.13
CA LYS A 7 -6.96 47.78 -10.49
C LYS A 7 -5.79 46.86 -10.10
N LYS A 8 -4.74 46.92 -10.93
CA LYS A 8 -3.35 47.22 -10.54
C LYS A 8 -2.85 46.57 -9.23
N VAL A 9 -2.33 45.34 -9.33
CA VAL A 9 -1.43 44.75 -8.32
C VAL A 9 -0.13 44.36 -9.02
N ILE A 10 0.66 45.37 -9.34
CA ILE A 10 2.10 45.25 -9.57
C ILE A 10 2.74 46.19 -8.54
N SER A 11 3.89 45.79 -8.00
CA SER A 11 4.80 46.57 -7.14
C SER A 11 4.48 46.65 -5.64
N GLN A 12 4.71 45.56 -4.90
CA GLN A 12 5.21 45.66 -3.51
C GLN A 12 6.23 44.58 -3.14
N GLN A 13 6.20 43.39 -3.75
CA GLN A 13 7.14 42.31 -3.40
C GLN A 13 8.50 42.34 -4.12
N GLU A 14 8.65 43.09 -5.21
CA GLU A 14 9.96 43.27 -5.88
C GLU A 14 10.82 44.37 -5.24
N GLN A 15 10.28 45.18 -4.32
CA GLN A 15 11.06 46.22 -3.62
C GLN A 15 11.89 45.66 -2.44
N HIS A 16 11.54 44.48 -1.92
CA HIS A 16 12.18 43.95 -0.70
C HIS A 16 13.40 43.06 -0.94
N THR A 17 13.63 42.57 -2.17
CA THR A 17 14.81 41.75 -2.48
C THR A 17 16.01 42.56 -2.98
N PHE A 18 15.84 43.85 -3.27
CA PHE A 18 16.91 44.75 -3.73
C PHE A 18 17.40 45.76 -2.67
N GLN A 19 16.83 45.76 -1.45
CA GLN A 19 17.15 46.76 -0.43
C GLN A 19 18.42 46.51 0.38
N ASN A 20 19.01 45.30 0.33
CA ASN A 20 20.06 44.90 1.27
C ASN A 20 21.50 44.89 0.70
N ASP A 21 21.70 45.23 -0.57
CA ASP A 21 23.05 45.36 -1.13
C ASP A 21 23.50 46.82 -1.11
N GLU A 22 24.25 47.20 -0.06
CA GLU A 22 24.85 48.54 0.08
C GLU A 22 25.74 48.92 -1.12
N LEU A 23 26.35 47.92 -1.78
CA LEU A 23 27.14 48.09 -3.01
C LEU A 23 26.29 48.45 -4.24
N LEU A 24 25.01 48.05 -4.29
CA LEU A 24 24.13 48.36 -5.42
C LEU A 24 23.39 49.70 -5.23
N ARG A 25 23.25 50.20 -4.00
CA ARG A 25 22.74 51.56 -3.74
C ARG A 25 23.67 52.64 -4.26
N SER A 26 24.99 52.49 -4.12
CA SER A 26 25.94 53.52 -4.58
C SER A 26 26.03 53.60 -6.11
N VAL A 27 25.74 52.50 -6.82
CA VAL A 27 25.78 52.44 -8.28
C VAL A 27 24.44 52.83 -8.91
N GLY A 28 23.32 52.46 -8.28
CA GLY A 28 21.97 52.77 -8.77
C GLY A 28 21.62 54.26 -8.84
N THR A 29 22.22 55.09 -7.98
CA THR A 29 22.01 56.55 -8.00
C THR A 29 22.91 57.30 -8.98
N GLN A 30 23.96 56.69 -9.54
CA GLN A 30 24.92 57.36 -10.43
C GLN A 30 24.73 57.07 -11.92
N LEU A 31 23.88 56.12 -12.29
CA LEU A 31 23.69 55.69 -13.69
C LEU A 31 22.22 55.71 -14.14
N ASN A 32 21.43 56.67 -13.66
CA ASN A 32 20.13 56.95 -14.25
C ASN A 32 20.32 57.90 -15.44
N VAL A 33 20.89 57.37 -16.54
CA VAL A 33 21.01 58.09 -17.81
C VAL A 33 19.73 57.83 -18.59
N ASP A 34 18.89 58.86 -18.72
CA ASP A 34 17.69 58.81 -19.55
C ASP A 34 18.12 58.73 -21.02
N PHE A 35 17.83 57.59 -21.68
CA PHE A 35 18.21 57.35 -23.08
C PHE A 35 17.23 57.99 -24.06
N SER A 36 16.20 58.70 -23.57
CA SER A 36 15.22 59.41 -24.37
C SER A 36 15.82 60.62 -25.12
N ASP A 37 16.95 61.15 -24.64
CA ASP A 37 17.66 62.30 -25.24
C ASP A 37 18.90 61.91 -26.07
N TYR A 38 19.07 60.62 -26.40
CA TYR A 38 20.19 60.19 -27.22
C TYR A 38 19.93 60.52 -28.70
N ASP A 39 20.40 61.69 -29.12
CA ASP A 39 20.41 62.12 -30.52
C ASP A 39 21.10 61.04 -31.38
N GLN A 40 20.33 60.46 -32.31
CA GLN A 40 20.84 59.46 -33.23
C GLN A 40 21.94 60.09 -34.08
N TRP A 41 23.16 59.56 -33.97
CA TRP A 41 24.27 59.96 -34.84
C TRP A 41 23.93 59.66 -36.30
N GLN A 42 23.45 60.67 -37.01
CA GLN A 42 23.33 60.62 -38.47
C GLN A 42 24.69 60.97 -39.08
N ARG A 43 25.21 60.08 -39.95
CA ARG A 43 26.35 60.42 -40.80
C ARG A 43 25.94 61.63 -41.64
N LYS A 44 26.63 62.76 -41.46
CA LYS A 44 26.54 63.87 -42.41
C LYS A 44 27.02 63.34 -43.77
N TYR A 45 26.09 63.09 -44.68
CA TYR A 45 26.43 62.80 -46.07
C TYR A 45 27.24 63.97 -46.62
N LYS A 46 28.26 63.65 -47.42
CA LYS A 46 29.11 64.61 -48.14
C LYS A 46 28.24 65.72 -48.72
N VAL A 47 28.51 66.96 -48.31
CA VAL A 47 28.02 68.14 -49.01
C VAL A 47 28.68 68.12 -50.39
N ASN A 48 27.94 67.62 -51.38
CA ASN A 48 28.26 67.88 -52.78
C ASN A 48 28.16 69.39 -52.97
N HIS A 49 29.30 70.08 -53.05
CA HIS A 49 29.32 71.43 -53.59
C HIS A 49 28.83 71.36 -55.03
N THR A 50 27.56 71.74 -55.20
CA THR A 50 27.01 72.12 -56.48
C THR A 50 27.85 73.26 -57.03
N ARG A 51 28.43 73.04 -58.21
CA ARG A 51 29.04 74.06 -59.05
C ARG A 51 27.96 75.09 -59.39
N THR A 52 27.85 76.16 -58.61
CA THR A 52 27.03 77.32 -58.92
C THR A 52 27.91 78.50 -59.31
N LYS A 53 27.73 78.86 -60.58
CA LYS A 53 27.79 80.21 -61.17
C LYS A 53 29.14 80.96 -61.11
N LYS A 54 29.67 81.13 -62.32
CA LYS A 54 30.55 82.24 -62.74
C LYS A 54 30.12 83.57 -62.10
N PRO A 55 31.08 84.38 -61.63
CA PRO A 55 30.99 85.82 -61.73
C PRO A 55 31.76 86.32 -62.96
N GLN A 56 31.16 87.31 -63.61
CA GLN A 56 31.68 88.09 -64.72
C GLN A 56 33.02 88.77 -64.41
N ASP A 57 33.78 88.94 -65.48
CA ASP A 57 34.67 90.07 -65.79
C ASP A 57 34.98 91.05 -64.66
N SER A 58 36.23 91.00 -64.24
CA SER A 58 36.98 92.22 -63.93
C SER A 58 38.34 92.13 -64.61
N GLN A 59 38.41 92.72 -65.80
CA GLN A 59 39.63 93.11 -66.48
C GLN A 59 40.49 93.93 -65.51
N ILE A 60 41.53 93.32 -64.92
CA ILE A 60 42.62 94.07 -64.31
C ILE A 60 43.68 94.26 -65.39
N THR A 61 43.58 95.44 -65.99
CA THR A 61 44.48 96.02 -66.98
C THR A 61 45.87 96.21 -66.38
N PHE A 62 46.85 95.42 -66.82
CA PHE A 62 48.26 95.70 -66.56
C PHE A 62 48.72 96.81 -67.51
N LYS A 63 48.84 98.03 -66.98
CA LYS A 63 49.26 99.23 -67.72
C LYS A 63 50.71 99.07 -68.20
N VAL A 64 50.87 99.03 -69.52
CA VAL A 64 52.13 99.24 -70.23
C VAL A 64 52.59 100.67 -69.96
N GLY A 65 53.69 100.83 -69.23
CA GLY A 65 54.37 102.10 -69.03
C GLY A 65 54.94 102.62 -70.36
N LYS A 66 54.25 103.59 -70.95
CA LYS A 66 54.73 104.39 -72.08
C LYS A 66 55.85 105.32 -71.60
N ILE A 67 57.06 105.14 -72.12
CA ILE A 67 58.14 106.11 -72.00
C ILE A 67 57.97 107.11 -73.15
N ASN A 68 57.71 108.36 -72.80
CA ASN A 68 57.69 109.52 -73.69
C ASN A 68 59.06 109.72 -74.35
N LYS A 69 59.14 109.57 -75.67
CA LYS A 69 60.20 110.17 -76.49
C LYS A 69 59.67 111.51 -77.02
N LYS A 70 60.20 112.62 -76.50
CA LYS A 70 60.21 113.90 -77.19
C LYS A 70 61.43 113.93 -78.12
N ALA A 71 61.20 114.33 -79.36
CA ALA A 71 62.22 114.66 -80.33
C ALA A 71 62.62 116.13 -80.15
N GLU A 72 63.90 116.44 -80.16
CA GLU A 72 64.38 117.77 -80.53
C GLU A 72 65.81 117.67 -81.13
N ASN A 73 65.91 118.29 -82.31
CA ASN A 73 67.08 118.88 -82.96
C ASN A 73 68.29 118.01 -83.36
N VAL A 74 68.32 117.78 -84.68
CA VAL A 74 69.53 117.62 -85.51
C VAL A 74 70.26 118.99 -85.58
N PRO A 75 71.59 119.03 -85.58
CA PRO A 75 72.27 119.51 -86.80
C PRO A 75 73.26 118.49 -87.35
N GLN A 76 73.28 118.42 -88.68
CA GLN A 76 74.27 117.72 -89.48
C GLN A 76 75.67 118.29 -89.26
N ILE A 77 76.72 117.49 -89.44
CA ILE A 77 77.84 117.75 -90.37
C ILE A 77 78.79 116.53 -90.39
N ASN A 78 78.87 115.96 -91.60
CA ASN A 78 80.00 115.34 -92.31
C ASN A 78 81.04 114.48 -91.58
N PHE A 79 81.06 113.21 -92.02
CA PHE A 79 82.22 112.37 -92.36
C PHE A 79 83.60 112.81 -91.87
N LEU A 80 84.22 111.98 -91.02
CA LEU A 80 85.40 111.15 -91.37
C LEU A 80 85.85 110.25 -90.20
N ARG A 81 85.97 108.95 -90.52
CA ARG A 81 86.86 107.90 -89.95
C ARG A 81 86.82 107.53 -88.45
N GLY A 82 86.30 106.32 -88.20
CA GLY A 82 87.07 105.24 -87.57
C GLY A 82 86.95 105.01 -86.05
N ARG A 83 86.46 103.83 -85.67
CA ARG A 83 86.61 103.10 -84.38
C ARG A 83 85.75 103.43 -83.13
N ARG A 84 85.13 104.61 -82.95
CA ARG A 84 84.39 104.90 -81.68
C ARG A 84 82.91 104.50 -81.62
N ALA A 85 82.22 104.36 -82.75
CA ALA A 85 80.78 104.00 -82.77
C ALA A 85 80.51 102.50 -82.48
N GLN A 86 81.52 101.64 -82.60
CA GLN A 86 81.41 100.21 -82.25
C GLN A 86 81.39 99.99 -80.73
N ALA A 87 82.13 100.79 -79.95
CA ALA A 87 82.25 100.63 -78.50
C ALA A 87 80.95 100.92 -77.73
N SER A 88 80.15 101.91 -78.15
CA SER A 88 78.88 102.25 -77.48
C SER A 88 77.74 101.25 -77.78
N LEU A 89 77.76 100.66 -78.98
CA LEU A 89 76.84 99.57 -79.35
C LEU A 89 77.20 98.27 -78.60
N GLU A 90 78.51 97.98 -78.45
CA GLU A 90 79.01 96.86 -77.64
C GLU A 90 78.65 97.00 -76.15
N GLU A 91 78.69 98.21 -75.60
CA GLU A 91 78.34 98.48 -74.20
C GLU A 91 76.83 98.32 -73.93
N GLN A 92 75.96 98.78 -74.83
CA GLN A 92 74.52 98.51 -74.75
C GLN A 92 74.19 97.03 -74.94
N GLN A 93 74.92 96.33 -75.83
CA GLN A 93 74.78 94.89 -75.99
C GLN A 93 75.27 94.12 -74.76
N ARG A 94 76.30 94.60 -74.05
CA ARG A 94 76.75 94.03 -72.76
C ARG A 94 75.71 94.20 -71.66
N LEU A 95 75.16 95.40 -71.47
CA LEU A 95 74.10 95.64 -70.49
C LEU A 95 72.81 94.87 -70.79
N GLN A 96 72.47 94.68 -72.08
CA GLN A 96 71.35 93.80 -72.45
C GLN A 96 71.67 92.33 -72.20
N LYS A 97 72.90 91.86 -72.46
CA LYS A 97 73.32 90.50 -72.10
C LYS A 97 73.27 90.28 -70.59
N GLU A 98 73.78 91.18 -69.78
CA GLU A 98 73.70 91.09 -68.31
C GLU A 98 72.26 91.07 -67.80
N LYS A 99 71.37 91.89 -68.38
CA LYS A 99 69.93 91.85 -68.06
C LYS A 99 69.28 90.53 -68.48
N CYS A 100 69.64 90.00 -69.65
CA CYS A 100 69.18 88.70 -70.11
C CYS A 100 69.68 87.58 -69.18
N ASP A 101 70.95 87.61 -68.77
CA ASP A 101 71.56 86.62 -67.86
C ASP A 101 70.89 86.65 -66.48
N ILE A 102 70.61 87.84 -65.94
CA ILE A 102 69.88 88.01 -64.67
C ILE A 102 68.45 87.48 -64.79
N LEU A 103 67.75 87.76 -65.89
CA LEU A 103 66.41 87.22 -66.15
C LEU A 103 66.44 85.71 -66.30
N GLU A 104 67.47 85.16 -66.93
CA GLU A 104 67.66 83.72 -67.10
C GLU A 104 67.90 83.02 -65.77
N ILE A 105 68.70 83.60 -64.87
CA ILE A 105 68.88 83.12 -63.50
C ILE A 105 67.57 83.17 -62.72
N LYS A 106 66.80 84.26 -62.82
CA LYS A 106 65.48 84.37 -62.16
C LYS A 106 64.47 83.35 -62.69
N ILE A 107 64.43 83.12 -64.00
CA ILE A 107 63.59 82.09 -64.63
C ILE A 107 64.02 80.70 -64.16
N ARG A 108 65.32 80.43 -64.08
CA ARG A 108 65.87 79.16 -63.58
C ARG A 108 65.48 78.92 -62.12
N HIS A 109 65.64 79.93 -61.26
CA HIS A 109 65.23 79.85 -59.86
C HIS A 109 63.71 79.66 -59.70
N ALA A 110 62.90 80.38 -60.47
CA ALA A 110 61.45 80.23 -60.46
C ALA A 110 61.01 78.82 -60.92
N ARG A 111 61.68 78.25 -61.93
CA ARG A 111 61.45 76.86 -62.37
C ARG A 111 61.82 75.86 -61.29
N GLN A 112 63.00 75.98 -60.68
CA GLN A 112 63.43 75.12 -59.57
C GLN A 112 62.47 75.20 -58.38
N THR A 113 62.02 76.41 -58.03
CA THR A 113 61.05 76.62 -56.94
C THR A 113 59.69 75.99 -57.28
N SER A 114 59.23 76.13 -58.52
CA SER A 114 58.01 75.48 -59.01
C SER A 114 58.11 73.95 -58.96
N GLU A 115 59.24 73.39 -59.39
CA GLU A 115 59.51 71.95 -59.30
C GLU A 115 59.54 71.44 -57.85
N MET A 116 60.13 72.20 -56.91
CA MET A 116 60.08 71.88 -55.48
C MET A 116 58.65 71.90 -54.95
N TYR A 117 57.82 72.88 -55.34
CA TYR A 117 56.41 72.92 -54.94
C TYR A 117 55.60 71.76 -55.52
N ILE A 118 55.80 71.41 -56.79
CA ILE A 118 55.16 70.24 -57.41
C ILE A 118 55.57 68.95 -56.69
N LYS A 119 56.84 68.82 -56.32
CA LYS A 119 57.31 67.66 -55.55
C LYS A 119 56.66 67.61 -54.17
N ARG A 120 56.60 68.75 -53.47
CA ARG A 120 55.98 68.85 -52.14
C ARG A 120 54.47 68.59 -52.19
N GLU A 121 53.79 69.05 -53.23
CA GLU A 121 52.37 68.77 -53.46
C GLU A 121 52.13 67.26 -53.62
N LYS A 122 52.96 66.57 -54.41
CA LYS A 122 52.88 65.10 -54.57
C LYS A 122 53.07 64.38 -53.23
N GLU A 123 54.09 64.77 -52.45
CA GLU A 123 54.34 64.21 -51.11
C GLU A 123 53.17 64.45 -50.16
N LEU A 124 52.54 65.63 -50.20
CA LEU A 124 51.35 65.94 -49.40
C LEU A 124 50.13 65.10 -49.81
N VAL A 125 49.93 64.90 -51.10
CA VAL A 125 48.84 64.06 -51.62
C VAL A 125 49.04 62.60 -51.22
N GLU A 126 50.25 62.07 -51.33
CA GLU A 126 50.58 60.71 -50.91
C GLU A 126 50.38 60.53 -49.40
N MET A 127 50.86 61.47 -48.58
CA MET A 127 50.66 61.46 -47.14
C MET A 127 49.17 61.53 -46.75
N ASN A 128 48.39 62.40 -47.41
CA ASN A 128 46.95 62.48 -47.18
C ASN A 128 46.22 61.20 -47.58
N LEU A 129 46.62 60.56 -48.69
CA LEU A 129 46.07 59.28 -49.13
C LEU A 129 46.38 58.18 -48.11
N GLN A 130 47.59 58.17 -47.56
CA GLN A 130 47.99 57.24 -46.51
C GLN A 130 47.20 57.47 -45.21
N ILE A 131 47.04 58.71 -44.76
CA ILE A 131 46.23 59.02 -43.59
C ILE A 131 44.78 58.61 -43.80
N ALA A 132 44.21 58.86 -44.98
CA ALA A 132 42.85 58.46 -45.31
C ALA A 132 42.68 56.94 -45.25
N SER A 133 43.62 56.16 -45.80
CA SER A 133 43.56 54.70 -45.75
C SER A 133 43.74 54.15 -44.33
N GLU A 134 44.62 54.76 -43.52
CA GLU A 134 44.79 54.40 -42.11
C GLU A 134 43.53 54.68 -41.29
N ILE A 135 42.85 55.81 -41.53
CA ILE A 135 41.57 56.13 -40.88
C ILE A 135 40.52 55.10 -41.28
N GLU A 136 40.34 54.84 -42.58
CA GLU A 136 39.36 53.86 -43.05
C GLU A 136 39.63 52.46 -42.49
N SER A 137 40.90 52.04 -42.41
CA SER A 137 41.26 50.75 -41.83
C SER A 137 40.96 50.68 -40.33
N LYS A 138 41.29 51.72 -39.55
CA LYS A 138 40.99 51.78 -38.11
C LYS A 138 39.49 51.89 -37.85
N GLU A 139 38.76 52.63 -38.67
CA GLU A 139 37.29 52.68 -38.61
C GLU A 139 36.68 51.31 -38.89
N ALA A 140 37.17 50.59 -39.90
CA ALA A 140 36.70 49.23 -40.20
C ALA A 140 36.98 48.25 -39.05
N GLU A 141 38.17 48.31 -38.44
CA GLU A 141 38.53 47.47 -37.29
C GLU A 141 37.67 47.78 -36.06
N THR A 142 37.53 49.06 -35.70
CA THR A 142 36.68 49.48 -34.58
C THR A 142 35.22 49.13 -34.80
N HIS A 143 34.69 49.31 -36.02
CA HIS A 143 33.34 48.88 -36.36
C HIS A 143 33.16 47.35 -36.25
N ALA A 144 34.15 46.57 -36.70
CA ALA A 144 34.12 45.12 -36.57
C ALA A 144 34.11 44.69 -35.09
N GLU A 145 34.92 45.35 -34.25
CA GLU A 145 35.01 45.05 -32.82
C GLU A 145 33.73 45.45 -32.07
N VAL A 146 33.18 46.63 -32.33
CA VAL A 146 31.88 47.06 -31.77
C VAL A 146 30.77 46.10 -32.19
N LYS A 147 30.72 45.69 -33.46
CA LYS A 147 29.72 44.72 -33.95
C LYS A 147 29.88 43.36 -33.27
N ARG A 148 31.10 42.90 -33.05
CA ARG A 148 31.39 41.67 -32.31
C ARG A 148 30.92 41.78 -30.86
N LEU A 149 31.17 42.91 -30.22
CA LEU A 149 30.75 43.18 -28.85
C LEU A 149 29.21 43.24 -28.71
N LEU A 150 28.53 43.96 -29.60
CA LEU A 150 27.06 44.03 -29.63
C LEU A 150 26.42 42.64 -29.79
N ARG A 151 26.97 41.80 -30.68
CA ARG A 151 26.51 40.41 -30.82
C ARG A 151 26.71 39.58 -29.54
N LYS A 152 27.77 39.84 -28.77
CA LYS A 152 27.95 39.18 -27.46
C LYS A 152 26.89 39.64 -26.47
N TYR A 153 26.62 40.94 -26.37
CA TYR A 153 25.58 41.48 -25.49
C TYR A 153 24.19 40.97 -25.87
N GLU A 154 23.88 40.87 -27.15
CA GLU A 154 22.60 40.30 -27.62
C GLU A 154 22.45 38.83 -27.19
N LYS A 155 23.52 38.03 -27.30
CA LYS A 155 23.53 36.65 -26.79
C LYS A 155 23.36 36.59 -25.28
N PHE A 156 24.05 37.43 -24.52
CA PHE A 156 23.88 37.48 -23.05
C PHE A 156 22.49 37.91 -22.65
N ARG A 157 21.93 38.92 -23.32
CA ARG A 157 20.56 39.39 -23.08
C ARG A 157 19.54 38.29 -23.38
N GLY A 158 19.70 37.58 -24.50
CA GLY A 158 18.87 36.42 -24.84
C GLY A 158 19.01 35.30 -23.81
N GLY A 159 20.23 34.99 -23.38
CA GLY A 159 20.51 33.99 -22.34
C GLY A 159 19.85 34.34 -21.00
N ILE A 160 19.96 35.59 -20.55
CA ILE A 160 19.33 36.08 -19.31
C ILE A 160 17.80 36.03 -19.43
N ALA A 161 17.22 36.42 -20.56
CA ALA A 161 15.79 36.36 -20.77
C ALA A 161 15.27 34.92 -20.68
N THR A 162 15.90 33.98 -21.39
CA THR A 162 15.55 32.55 -21.35
C THR A 162 15.72 31.96 -19.96
N LEU A 163 16.80 32.31 -19.27
CA LEU A 163 17.07 31.88 -17.91
C LEU A 163 15.98 32.38 -16.94
N ASN A 164 15.62 33.66 -17.02
CA ASN A 164 14.57 34.24 -16.20
C ASN A 164 13.20 33.63 -16.49
N THR A 165 12.87 33.35 -17.76
CA THR A 165 11.61 32.67 -18.09
C THR A 165 11.57 31.23 -17.57
N ASN A 166 12.70 30.51 -17.63
CA ASN A 166 12.78 29.16 -17.08
C ASN A 166 12.66 29.17 -15.56
N PHE A 167 13.37 30.07 -14.87
CA PHE A 167 13.25 30.22 -13.43
C PHE A 167 11.83 30.63 -13.00
N ALA A 168 11.18 31.54 -13.71
CA ALA A 168 9.80 31.91 -13.43
C ALA A 168 8.85 30.72 -13.59
N LYS A 169 9.07 29.89 -14.62
CA LYS A 169 8.30 28.67 -14.86
C LYS A 169 8.54 27.64 -13.76
N GLU A 170 9.79 27.29 -13.47
CA GLU A 170 10.16 26.35 -12.40
C GLU A 170 9.60 26.80 -11.04
N LEU A 171 9.70 28.09 -10.72
CA LEU A 171 9.13 28.65 -9.50
C LEU A 171 7.60 28.47 -9.44
N SER A 172 6.92 28.65 -10.57
CA SER A 172 5.46 28.44 -10.64
C SER A 172 5.08 26.98 -10.47
N GLU A 173 5.84 26.06 -11.06
CA GLU A 173 5.62 24.61 -10.98
C GLU A 173 5.85 24.11 -9.55
N VAL A 174 6.96 24.51 -8.92
CA VAL A 174 7.26 24.14 -7.52
C VAL A 174 6.21 24.70 -6.56
N LYS A 175 5.73 25.94 -6.78
CA LYS A 175 4.63 26.50 -5.98
C LYS A 175 3.34 25.70 -6.14
N LEU A 176 3.01 25.31 -7.36
CA LEU A 176 1.83 24.48 -7.62
C LEU A 176 1.95 23.09 -6.97
N GLU A 177 3.11 22.46 -7.06
CA GLU A 177 3.39 21.18 -6.42
C GLU A 177 3.29 21.29 -4.88
N LEU A 178 3.80 22.38 -4.30
CA LEU A 178 3.68 22.63 -2.87
C LEU A 178 2.22 22.76 -2.43
N GLU A 179 1.41 23.54 -3.13
CA GLU A 179 0.00 23.74 -2.78
C GLU A 179 -0.84 22.46 -2.99
N THR A 180 -0.58 21.71 -4.06
CA THR A 180 -1.26 20.43 -4.29
C THR A 180 -0.89 19.38 -3.24
N SER A 181 0.39 19.28 -2.88
CA SER A 181 0.87 18.42 -1.79
C SER A 181 0.28 18.83 -0.45
N ARG A 182 0.23 20.14 -0.14
CA ARG A 182 -0.40 20.67 1.08
C ARG A 182 -1.88 20.30 1.14
N ALA A 183 -2.63 20.51 0.05
CA ALA A 183 -4.05 20.18 -0.02
C ALA A 183 -4.29 18.68 0.17
N TYR A 184 -3.46 17.84 -0.44
CA TYR A 184 -3.53 16.39 -0.30
C TYR A 184 -3.25 15.92 1.14
N ILE A 185 -2.19 16.45 1.76
CA ILE A 185 -1.86 16.16 3.16
C ILE A 185 -2.99 16.62 4.07
N HIS A 186 -3.54 17.81 3.86
CA HIS A 186 -4.64 18.35 4.66
C HIS A 186 -5.89 17.47 4.56
N LEU A 187 -6.25 17.00 3.36
CA LEU A 187 -7.36 16.08 3.16
C LEU A 187 -7.14 14.76 3.90
N LYS A 188 -5.93 14.18 3.79
CA LYS A 188 -5.56 12.94 4.50
C LYS A 188 -5.59 13.11 6.01
N LEU A 189 -5.08 14.23 6.51
CA LEU A 189 -5.05 14.55 7.94
C LEU A 189 -6.48 14.67 8.47
N LYS A 190 -7.36 15.39 7.77
CA LYS A 190 -8.77 15.50 8.13
C LYS A 190 -9.50 14.15 8.14
N ALA A 191 -9.24 13.28 7.14
CA ALA A 191 -9.79 11.93 7.13
C ALA A 191 -9.29 11.09 8.31
N LEU A 192 -8.01 11.23 8.68
CA LEU A 192 -7.44 10.55 9.82
C LEU A 192 -8.03 11.05 11.14
N GLU A 193 -8.20 12.36 11.30
CA GLU A 193 -8.87 12.97 12.47
C GLU A 193 -10.31 12.45 12.62
N GLN A 194 -11.06 12.35 11.53
CA GLN A 194 -12.41 11.78 11.55
C GLN A 194 -12.41 10.31 11.98
N ASN A 195 -11.47 9.52 11.47
CA ASN A 195 -11.33 8.12 11.87
C ASN A 195 -10.98 7.98 13.36
N VAL A 196 -10.05 8.79 13.87
CA VAL A 196 -9.70 8.80 15.30
C VAL A 196 -10.91 9.17 16.15
N ALA A 197 -11.64 10.23 15.77
CA ALA A 197 -12.85 10.63 16.48
C ALA A 197 -13.94 9.55 16.47
N GLU A 198 -14.08 8.79 15.38
CA GLU A 198 -14.98 7.63 15.33
C GLU A 198 -14.49 6.51 16.25
N MET A 199 -13.19 6.19 16.24
CA MET A 199 -12.61 5.17 17.12
C MET A 199 -12.85 5.51 18.59
N ASP A 200 -12.63 6.76 18.98
CA ASP A 200 -12.83 7.21 20.35
C ASP A 200 -14.29 7.08 20.79
N LYS A 201 -15.24 7.43 19.92
CA LYS A 201 -16.67 7.20 20.17
C LYS A 201 -16.97 5.71 20.37
N ARG A 202 -16.43 4.85 19.52
CA ARG A 202 -16.63 3.40 19.64
C ARG A 202 -15.99 2.85 20.92
N LEU A 203 -14.81 3.35 21.30
CA LEU A 203 -14.13 3.01 22.54
C LEU A 203 -14.99 3.37 23.76
N ILE A 204 -15.51 4.60 23.82
CA ILE A 204 -16.38 5.07 24.90
C ILE A 204 -17.62 4.18 25.02
N LEU A 205 -18.32 3.91 23.90
CA LEU A 205 -19.49 3.02 23.90
C LEU A 205 -19.18 1.61 24.40
N LYS A 206 -18.00 1.07 24.05
CA LYS A 206 -17.56 -0.25 24.52
C LYS A 206 -17.19 -0.21 26.00
N GLN A 207 -16.58 0.86 26.47
CA GLN A 207 -16.26 1.07 27.88
C GLN A 207 -17.53 1.18 28.72
N GLU A 208 -18.55 1.89 28.26
CA GLU A 208 -19.86 1.97 28.91
C GLU A 208 -20.53 0.59 28.97
N LYS A 209 -20.55 -0.15 27.86
CA LYS A 209 -21.06 -1.54 27.83
C LYS A 209 -20.33 -2.43 28.82
N LEU A 210 -19.00 -2.32 28.89
CA LEU A 210 -18.19 -3.06 29.84
C LEU A 210 -18.53 -2.67 31.29
N ASN A 211 -18.73 -1.39 31.58
CA ASN A 211 -19.12 -0.91 32.90
C ASN A 211 -20.50 -1.45 33.31
N VAL A 212 -21.48 -1.47 32.41
CA VAL A 212 -22.79 -2.08 32.65
C VAL A 212 -22.64 -3.57 32.95
N LEU A 213 -21.87 -4.29 32.14
CA LEU A 213 -21.66 -5.72 32.30
C LEU A 213 -20.93 -6.06 33.61
N ARG A 214 -19.96 -5.23 33.99
CA ARG A 214 -19.27 -5.33 35.27
C ARG A 214 -20.22 -5.08 36.44
N SER A 215 -21.06 -4.05 36.36
CA SER A 215 -22.09 -3.78 37.38
C SER A 215 -23.06 -4.94 37.51
N TYR A 216 -23.49 -5.54 36.39
CA TYR A 216 -24.32 -6.73 36.40
C TYR A 216 -23.61 -7.90 37.08
N LYS A 217 -22.38 -8.21 36.68
CA LYS A 217 -21.59 -9.31 37.24
C LYS A 217 -21.36 -9.17 38.74
N ASP A 218 -21.01 -7.97 39.21
CA ASP A 218 -20.57 -7.75 40.59
C ASP A 218 -21.76 -7.49 41.54
N LYS A 219 -22.87 -6.91 41.06
CA LYS A 219 -24.00 -6.51 41.91
C LYS A 219 -25.26 -7.34 41.68
N GLU A 220 -25.73 -7.44 40.44
CA GLU A 220 -27.03 -8.07 40.15
C GLU A 220 -26.95 -9.59 40.10
N TYR A 221 -25.91 -10.12 39.47
CA TYR A 221 -25.76 -11.55 39.25
C TYR A 221 -25.66 -12.34 40.57
N PRO A 222 -24.87 -11.95 41.58
CA PRO A 222 -24.80 -12.69 42.83
C PRO A 222 -26.15 -12.71 43.56
N VAL A 223 -26.89 -11.59 43.54
CA VAL A 223 -28.23 -11.51 44.13
C VAL A 223 -29.20 -12.44 43.39
N LYS A 224 -29.22 -12.41 42.05
CA LYS A 224 -30.08 -13.29 41.25
C LYS A 224 -29.71 -14.77 41.45
N ALA A 225 -28.42 -15.08 41.50
CA ALA A 225 -27.94 -16.44 41.76
C ALA A 225 -28.37 -16.94 43.15
N MET A 226 -28.28 -16.08 44.17
CA MET A 226 -28.76 -16.41 45.51
C MET A 226 -30.28 -16.65 45.53
N VAL A 227 -31.07 -15.82 44.84
CA VAL A 227 -32.52 -16.02 44.71
C VAL A 227 -32.85 -17.34 44.02
N ILE A 228 -32.13 -17.68 42.94
CA ILE A 228 -32.30 -18.96 42.24
C ILE A 228 -31.98 -20.12 43.18
N ALA A 229 -30.88 -20.07 43.92
CA ALA A 229 -30.51 -21.11 44.88
C ALA A 229 -31.55 -21.26 46.00
N ASN A 230 -32.11 -20.15 46.50
CA ASN A 230 -33.18 -20.18 47.50
C ASN A 230 -34.46 -20.83 46.95
N LEU A 231 -34.87 -20.48 45.73
CA LEU A 231 -36.03 -21.09 45.07
C LEU A 231 -35.82 -22.58 44.80
N GLN A 232 -34.61 -22.99 44.43
CA GLN A 232 -34.27 -24.41 44.28
C GLN A 232 -34.39 -25.16 45.61
N ALA A 233 -33.87 -24.59 46.70
CA ALA A 233 -33.99 -25.17 48.02
C ALA A 233 -35.46 -25.24 48.51
N GLU A 234 -36.28 -24.26 48.17
CA GLU A 234 -37.72 -24.27 48.46
C GLU A 234 -38.45 -25.37 47.67
N LEU A 235 -38.11 -25.53 46.39
CA LEU A 235 -38.65 -26.59 45.54
C LEU A 235 -38.29 -27.97 46.09
N ASP A 236 -37.04 -28.17 46.50
CA ASP A 236 -36.58 -29.45 47.07
C ASP A 236 -37.29 -29.75 48.40
N LYS A 237 -37.48 -28.74 49.26
CA LYS A 237 -38.29 -28.89 50.49
C LYS A 237 -39.72 -29.28 50.19
N LEU A 238 -40.36 -28.61 49.23
CA LEU A 238 -41.74 -28.90 48.84
C LEU A 238 -41.86 -30.30 48.23
N LYS A 239 -40.89 -30.71 47.41
CA LYS A 239 -40.80 -32.05 46.84
C LYS A 239 -40.66 -33.11 47.94
N HIS A 240 -39.82 -32.85 48.94
CA HIS A 240 -39.66 -33.76 50.08
C HIS A 240 -40.94 -33.86 50.90
N SER A 241 -41.55 -32.72 51.25
CA SER A 241 -42.84 -32.67 51.97
C SER A 241 -43.94 -33.43 51.22
N ASN A 242 -44.07 -33.21 49.92
CA ASN A 242 -45.05 -33.92 49.10
C ASN A 242 -44.77 -35.43 49.03
N GLN A 243 -43.49 -35.84 49.04
CA GLN A 243 -43.12 -37.25 49.07
C GLN A 243 -43.51 -37.90 50.41
N GLU A 244 -43.26 -37.21 51.52
CA GLU A 244 -43.68 -37.65 52.86
C GLU A 244 -45.21 -37.79 52.93
N GLU A 245 -45.97 -36.79 52.45
CA GLU A 245 -47.43 -36.84 52.40
C GLU A 245 -47.96 -38.01 51.54
N LEU A 246 -47.30 -38.32 50.42
CA LEU A 246 -47.66 -39.48 49.58
C LEU A 246 -47.41 -40.80 50.30
N GLU A 247 -46.28 -40.93 51.00
CA GLU A 247 -45.94 -42.12 51.79
C GLU A 247 -46.91 -42.31 52.96
N GLU A 248 -47.28 -41.22 53.65
CA GLU A 248 -48.31 -41.24 54.69
C GLU A 248 -49.67 -41.66 54.13
N LEU A 249 -50.07 -41.11 52.98
CA LEU A 249 -51.32 -41.46 52.32
C LEU A 249 -51.33 -42.95 51.90
N GLU A 250 -50.25 -43.44 51.32
CA GLU A 250 -50.09 -44.85 50.96
C GLU A 250 -50.19 -45.75 52.20
N HIS A 251 -49.57 -45.35 53.32
CA HIS A 251 -49.69 -46.06 54.59
C HIS A 251 -51.13 -46.10 55.10
N ILE A 252 -51.86 -44.98 55.03
CA ILE A 252 -53.28 -44.91 55.40
C ILE A 252 -54.11 -45.83 54.50
N ILE A 253 -53.93 -45.76 53.18
CA ILE A 253 -54.65 -46.61 52.20
C ILE A 253 -54.43 -48.08 52.51
N ASN A 254 -53.17 -48.50 52.69
CA ASN A 254 -52.83 -49.89 52.98
C ASN A 254 -53.40 -50.36 54.33
N THR A 255 -53.40 -49.48 55.33
CA THR A 255 -53.98 -49.77 56.65
C THR A 255 -55.49 -49.93 56.58
N GLU A 256 -56.20 -49.03 55.90
CA GLU A 256 -57.64 -49.10 55.73
C GLU A 256 -58.04 -50.29 54.86
N LEU A 257 -57.37 -50.54 53.72
CA LEU A 257 -57.58 -51.74 52.91
C LEU A 257 -57.38 -53.02 53.73
N GLY A 258 -56.33 -53.08 54.56
CA GLY A 258 -56.09 -54.20 55.46
C GLY A 258 -57.20 -54.38 56.50
N LYS A 259 -57.76 -53.29 57.05
CA LYS A 259 -58.92 -53.34 57.96
C LYS A 259 -60.17 -53.85 57.23
N TYR A 260 -60.48 -53.30 56.06
CA TYR A 260 -61.62 -53.73 55.24
C TYR A 260 -61.53 -55.20 54.85
N GLU A 261 -60.35 -55.66 54.44
CA GLU A 261 -60.12 -57.07 54.09
C GLU A 261 -60.33 -58.00 55.28
N LYS A 262 -59.77 -57.65 56.45
CA LYS A 262 -59.97 -58.41 57.69
C LYS A 262 -61.44 -58.46 58.10
N GLU A 263 -62.16 -57.34 58.05
CA GLU A 263 -63.58 -57.30 58.41
C GLU A 263 -64.43 -58.06 57.40
N ARG A 264 -64.11 -57.98 56.11
CA ARG A 264 -64.75 -58.76 55.05
C ARG A 264 -64.57 -60.27 55.28
N ILE A 265 -63.35 -60.73 55.54
CA ILE A 265 -63.06 -62.14 55.83
C ILE A 265 -63.80 -62.58 57.09
N ARG A 266 -63.75 -61.77 58.16
CA ARG A 266 -64.44 -62.06 59.42
C ARG A 266 -65.95 -62.19 59.22
N LEU A 267 -66.58 -61.23 58.53
CA LEU A 267 -68.02 -61.25 58.24
C LEU A 267 -68.39 -62.43 57.34
N SER A 268 -67.60 -62.72 56.32
CA SER A 268 -67.79 -63.89 55.45
C SER A 268 -67.72 -65.19 56.24
N ASN A 269 -66.73 -65.33 57.14
CA ASN A 269 -66.58 -66.49 57.99
C ASN A 269 -67.73 -66.61 59.00
N ASP A 270 -68.17 -65.51 59.61
CA ASP A 270 -69.31 -65.49 60.53
C ASP A 270 -70.61 -65.89 59.83
N ILE A 271 -70.90 -65.34 58.63
CA ILE A 271 -72.04 -65.75 57.81
C ILE A 271 -71.93 -67.24 57.46
N THR A 272 -70.76 -67.70 57.03
CA THR A 272 -70.53 -69.11 56.68
C THR A 272 -70.75 -70.01 57.90
N CYS A 273 -70.23 -69.64 59.08
CA CYS A 273 -70.44 -70.39 60.32
C CYS A 273 -71.93 -70.44 60.68
N ARG A 274 -72.65 -69.31 60.68
CA ARG A 274 -74.09 -69.30 60.98
C ARG A 274 -74.91 -70.16 60.02
N VAL A 275 -74.68 -70.03 58.71
CA VAL A 275 -75.38 -70.81 57.68
C VAL A 275 -75.05 -72.31 57.82
N THR A 276 -73.80 -72.66 58.07
CA THR A 276 -73.40 -74.06 58.26
C THR A 276 -73.94 -74.63 59.58
N GLU A 277 -73.94 -73.86 60.68
CA GLU A 277 -74.55 -74.24 61.96
C GLU A 277 -76.07 -74.44 61.85
N GLU A 278 -76.78 -73.53 61.19
CA GLU A 278 -78.21 -73.67 60.91
C GLU A 278 -78.50 -74.92 60.06
N SER A 279 -77.75 -75.09 58.97
CA SER A 279 -77.89 -76.25 58.09
C SER A 279 -77.56 -77.56 58.83
N LEU A 280 -76.49 -77.60 59.64
CA LEU A 280 -76.15 -78.73 60.50
C LEU A 280 -77.24 -78.96 61.56
N GLY A 281 -77.80 -77.92 62.17
CA GLY A 281 -78.91 -78.02 63.12
C GLY A 281 -80.12 -78.76 62.54
N MET A 282 -80.40 -78.55 61.25
CA MET A 282 -81.48 -79.19 60.51
C MET A 282 -81.19 -80.64 60.05
N MET A 283 -79.93 -81.10 60.10
CA MET A 283 -79.57 -82.46 59.70
C MET A 283 -79.90 -83.50 60.77
N HIS A 284 -80.38 -84.68 60.34
CA HIS A 284 -80.61 -85.82 61.23
C HIS A 284 -79.30 -86.31 61.88
N PRO A 285 -79.27 -86.69 63.18
CA PRO A 285 -78.06 -87.12 63.88
C PRO A 285 -77.26 -88.22 63.16
N SER A 286 -77.93 -89.25 62.60
CA SER A 286 -77.25 -90.32 61.86
C SER A 286 -76.48 -89.83 60.63
N LEU A 287 -76.94 -88.75 60.00
CA LEU A 287 -76.25 -88.15 58.86
C LEU A 287 -75.01 -87.37 59.31
N LYS A 288 -75.06 -86.71 60.48
CA LYS A 288 -73.89 -86.06 61.09
C LYS A 288 -72.81 -87.07 61.46
N ASP A 289 -73.20 -88.19 62.06
CA ASP A 289 -72.27 -89.25 62.44
C ASP A 289 -71.61 -89.86 61.19
N THR A 290 -72.39 -90.10 60.13
CA THR A 290 -71.87 -90.58 58.84
C THR A 290 -70.91 -89.56 58.21
N ALA A 291 -71.25 -88.27 58.24
CA ALA A 291 -70.39 -87.21 57.69
C ALA A 291 -69.08 -87.07 58.47
N LEU A 292 -69.14 -87.15 59.81
CA LEU A 292 -67.95 -87.13 60.67
C LEU A 292 -67.08 -88.36 60.41
N GLN A 293 -67.67 -89.55 60.30
CA GLN A 293 -66.95 -90.76 59.97
C GLN A 293 -66.30 -90.67 58.59
N ASN A 294 -66.99 -90.11 57.59
CA ASN A 294 -66.42 -89.86 56.27
C ASN A 294 -65.25 -88.86 56.32
N LEU A 295 -65.34 -87.83 57.15
CA LEU A 295 -64.26 -86.85 57.32
C LEU A 295 -63.03 -87.48 57.98
N VAL A 296 -63.23 -88.25 59.05
CA VAL A 296 -62.16 -89.00 59.73
C VAL A 296 -61.52 -89.99 58.76
N MET A 297 -62.34 -90.76 58.04
CA MET A 297 -61.85 -91.71 57.04
C MET A 297 -61.08 -91.02 55.91
N LYS A 298 -61.52 -89.85 55.45
CA LYS A 298 -60.78 -89.06 54.45
C LYS A 298 -59.42 -88.62 55.00
N LYS A 299 -59.35 -88.15 56.25
CA LYS A 299 -58.08 -87.77 56.89
C LYS A 299 -57.15 -88.96 57.08
N GLU A 300 -57.70 -90.12 57.43
CA GLU A 300 -56.95 -91.38 57.54
C GLU A 300 -56.41 -91.82 56.18
N ILE A 301 -57.21 -91.69 55.10
CA ILE A 301 -56.76 -91.96 53.73
C ILE A 301 -55.63 -91.01 53.33
N GLU A 302 -55.77 -89.69 53.58
CA GLU A 302 -54.71 -88.71 53.31
C GLU A 302 -53.42 -89.05 54.08
N PHE A 303 -53.54 -89.50 55.33
CA PHE A 303 -52.41 -89.92 56.16
C PHE A 303 -51.73 -91.18 55.60
N HIS A 304 -52.49 -92.23 55.28
CA HIS A 304 -51.96 -93.46 54.70
C HIS A 304 -51.38 -93.25 53.31
N GLN A 305 -51.96 -92.37 52.49
CA GLN A 305 -51.39 -91.99 51.19
C GLN A 305 -49.99 -91.40 51.36
N LYS A 306 -49.84 -90.44 52.28
CA LYS A 306 -48.54 -89.85 52.58
C LYS A 306 -47.54 -90.89 53.11
N GLN A 307 -47.98 -91.77 54.01
CA GLN A 307 -47.14 -92.85 54.52
C GLN A 307 -46.74 -93.86 53.43
N HIS A 308 -47.63 -94.16 52.49
CA HIS A 308 -47.35 -95.03 51.37
C HIS A 308 -46.37 -94.39 50.38
N GLU A 309 -46.45 -93.07 50.15
CA GLU A 309 -45.46 -92.32 49.38
C GLU A 309 -44.08 -92.38 50.03
N ASP A 310 -43.99 -92.14 51.34
CA ASP A 310 -42.75 -92.19 52.11
C ASP A 310 -42.13 -93.60 52.12
N LEU A 311 -42.95 -94.65 52.34
CA LEU A 311 -42.50 -96.05 52.27
C LEU A 311 -42.08 -96.44 50.85
N GLY A 312 -42.79 -95.95 49.83
CA GLY A 312 -42.42 -96.16 48.43
C GLY A 312 -41.04 -95.59 48.11
N PHE A 313 -40.76 -94.37 48.58
CA PHE A 313 -39.43 -93.77 48.44
C PHE A 313 -38.34 -94.57 49.18
N THR A 314 -38.64 -95.05 50.38
CA THR A 314 -37.71 -95.86 51.18
C THR A 314 -37.42 -97.22 50.53
N ASN A 315 -38.44 -97.90 50.02
CA ASN A 315 -38.27 -99.17 49.30
C ASN A 315 -37.43 -98.98 48.04
N GLN A 316 -37.67 -97.90 47.29
CA GLN A 316 -36.87 -97.58 46.11
C GLN A 316 -35.40 -97.32 46.47
N GLN A 317 -35.12 -96.67 47.60
CA GLN A 317 -33.74 -96.52 48.10
C GLN A 317 -33.11 -97.87 48.46
N LEU A 318 -33.83 -98.73 49.19
CA LEU A 318 -33.33 -100.06 49.56
C LEU A 318 -33.12 -100.96 48.35
N GLU A 319 -34.01 -100.94 47.35
CA GLU A 319 -33.84 -101.68 46.10
C GLU A 319 -32.59 -101.21 45.34
N ASN A 320 -32.35 -99.89 45.32
CA ASN A 320 -31.14 -99.33 44.73
C ASN A 320 -29.88 -99.75 45.49
N GLU A 321 -29.92 -99.78 46.83
CA GLU A 321 -28.82 -100.23 47.68
C GLU A 321 -28.53 -101.72 47.50
N VAL A 322 -29.56 -102.57 47.50
CA VAL A 322 -29.44 -104.02 47.22
C VAL A 322 -28.91 -104.26 45.81
N SER A 323 -29.40 -103.52 44.81
CA SER A 323 -28.89 -103.60 43.43
C SER A 323 -27.42 -103.20 43.35
N ALA A 324 -27.01 -102.16 44.08
CA ALA A 324 -25.62 -101.73 44.17
C ALA A 324 -24.73 -102.76 44.89
N LEU A 325 -25.24 -103.42 45.94
CA LEU A 325 -24.54 -104.48 46.66
C LEU A 325 -24.40 -105.75 45.81
N LEU A 326 -25.42 -106.13 45.04
CA LEU A 326 -25.38 -107.29 44.12
C LEU A 326 -24.47 -107.04 42.90
N LYS A 327 -24.35 -105.80 42.42
CA LYS A 327 -23.42 -105.43 41.34
C LYS A 327 -21.95 -105.35 41.79
N ASN A 328 -21.68 -105.30 43.09
CA ASN A 328 -20.32 -105.29 43.61
C ASN A 328 -19.73 -106.71 43.63
N PRO A 329 -18.68 -107.01 42.84
CA PRO A 329 -18.11 -108.37 42.71
C PRO A 329 -17.43 -108.88 43.99
N LYS A 330 -17.27 -108.04 45.02
CA LYS A 330 -16.73 -108.42 46.35
C LYS A 330 -17.78 -108.93 47.33
N SER A 331 -19.08 -108.82 47.01
CA SER A 331 -20.19 -109.28 47.87
C SER A 331 -20.74 -110.66 47.46
N ASN A 332 -20.27 -111.21 46.33
CA ASN A 332 -20.68 -112.54 45.86
C ASN A 332 -19.80 -113.62 46.51
N VAL A 333 -20.15 -113.97 47.74
CA VAL A 333 -19.43 -114.92 48.62
C VAL A 333 -19.16 -116.27 47.91
N ARG A 334 -20.01 -116.65 46.95
CA ARG A 334 -19.89 -117.89 46.18
C ARG A 334 -18.76 -117.87 45.14
N LEU A 335 -18.46 -116.71 44.55
CA LEU A 335 -17.34 -116.50 43.62
C LEU A 335 -16.01 -116.25 44.35
N GLN A 336 -16.06 -115.82 45.62
CA GLN A 336 -14.87 -115.61 46.47
C GLN A 336 -14.33 -116.90 47.09
N LEU A 337 -15.18 -117.87 47.45
CA LEU A 337 -14.75 -119.11 48.13
C LEU A 337 -14.31 -120.24 47.18
N PHE A 338 -14.78 -120.27 45.93
CA PHE A 338 -14.46 -121.35 44.98
C PHE A 338 -14.17 -120.82 43.57
N PRO A 339 -13.02 -120.17 43.33
CA PRO A 339 -12.65 -119.66 42.01
C PRO A 339 -12.46 -120.77 40.96
N GLU A 340 -12.03 -121.96 41.39
CA GLU A 340 -11.66 -123.06 40.48
C GLU A 340 -12.85 -123.88 39.95
N PHE A 341 -14.03 -123.79 40.57
CA PHE A 341 -15.22 -124.55 40.16
C PHE A 341 -16.14 -123.81 39.18
N PHE A 342 -15.89 -122.52 38.94
CA PHE A 342 -16.67 -121.72 37.99
C PHE A 342 -15.78 -121.05 36.92
N PRO A 343 -15.05 -121.82 36.09
CA PRO A 343 -14.44 -121.27 34.89
C PRO A 343 -15.55 -120.71 33.99
N ILE A 344 -15.40 -119.47 33.56
CA ILE A 344 -16.28 -118.80 32.60
C ILE A 344 -16.24 -119.63 31.31
N ARG A 345 -17.19 -120.53 31.13
CA ARG A 345 -17.35 -121.28 29.88
C ARG A 345 -18.33 -120.53 29.00
N GLU A 346 -17.91 -120.22 27.78
CA GLU A 346 -18.79 -119.78 26.71
C GLU A 346 -19.83 -120.88 26.48
N LYS A 347 -21.11 -120.56 26.67
CA LYS A 347 -22.22 -121.51 26.49
C LYS A 347 -22.45 -121.69 24.98
N CYS A 348 -22.39 -122.93 24.51
CA CYS A 348 -22.78 -123.30 23.14
C CYS A 348 -24.21 -122.82 22.85
N THR A 349 -24.40 -122.12 21.74
CA THR A 349 -25.71 -121.72 21.20
C THR A 349 -26.31 -122.87 20.36
N PRO A 350 -27.64 -122.91 20.19
CA PRO A 350 -28.35 -124.11 19.71
C PRO A 350 -28.02 -124.61 18.29
N ASP A 351 -27.31 -123.83 17.46
CA ASP A 351 -27.02 -124.14 16.05
C ASP A 351 -25.59 -124.65 15.81
N MET A 352 -24.92 -125.17 16.84
CA MET A 352 -23.57 -125.72 16.69
C MET A 352 -23.62 -127.24 16.43
N ASP A 353 -23.28 -127.66 15.21
CA ASP A 353 -23.23 -129.08 14.81
C ASP A 353 -22.20 -129.86 15.64
N ILE A 354 -22.68 -130.87 16.37
CA ILE A 354 -21.89 -131.72 17.26
C ILE A 354 -21.39 -132.93 16.46
N ILE A 355 -20.09 -132.97 16.17
CA ILE A 355 -19.41 -134.14 15.61
C ILE A 355 -19.05 -135.08 16.76
N LEU A 356 -19.75 -136.22 16.87
CA LEU A 356 -19.48 -137.27 17.86
C LEU A 356 -18.43 -138.25 17.33
N ASP A 357 -17.23 -138.18 17.87
CA ASP A 357 -16.12 -139.08 17.56
C ASP A 357 -16.26 -140.39 18.38
N ILE A 358 -16.91 -141.41 17.81
CA ILE A 358 -17.10 -142.72 18.46
C ILE A 358 -16.08 -143.71 17.87
N PRO A 359 -15.08 -144.17 18.65
CA PRO A 359 -14.07 -145.11 18.17
C PRO A 359 -14.64 -146.53 17.97
N THR A 360 -14.48 -147.06 16.75
CA THR A 360 -14.74 -148.46 16.36
C THR A 360 -13.66 -149.40 16.92
N GLN A 361 -14.05 -150.45 17.64
CA GLN A 361 -13.11 -151.43 18.17
C GLN A 361 -13.03 -152.64 17.22
N GLU A 362 -11.89 -152.77 16.53
CA GLU A 362 -11.46 -153.99 15.84
C GLU A 362 -11.19 -155.11 16.86
N TRP A 363 -11.51 -156.34 16.47
CA TRP A 363 -11.43 -157.53 17.31
C TRP A 363 -9.97 -157.97 17.50
N LEU A 364 -9.58 -158.25 18.75
CA LEU A 364 -8.33 -158.95 19.09
C LEU A 364 -8.61 -160.45 19.34
N PRO A 365 -7.71 -161.36 18.94
CA PRO A 365 -8.01 -162.78 18.75
C PRO A 365 -7.98 -163.59 20.07
N ILE A 366 -8.99 -164.45 20.27
CA ILE A 366 -8.95 -165.89 19.96
C ILE A 366 -10.28 -166.26 19.27
#